data_AF-A0A7S2Z5B7-F1
#
_entry.id   AF-A0A7S2Z5B7-F1
#
_cell.length_a   1.000
_cell.length_b   1.000
_cell.length_c   1.000
_cell.angle_alpha   90.00
_cell.angle_beta   90.00
_cell.angle_gamma   90.00
#
_symmetry.space_group_name_H-M   'P 1'
#
loop_
_entity.id
_entity.type
_entity.pdbx_description
1 polymer ?
#
loop_
_entity_poly.entity_id
_entity_poly.type
_entity_poly.pdbx_seq_one_letter_code
_entity_poly.pdbx_strand_id
1 'polypeptide(L)'
;HLRHLFRLLFRWATRLLPVETSSYASLEAIGEMAEKLVAKHFPAPEEEEKKEEKEGAGAEAGKTATKKVIIEKNKFAVDYGHRNSAKMDRMEVIDSFAKKIAQPAYVVNLGSPDRTVLVEIIRNTCFVSVVTDYQKYLKFNLQRVVERALEEDSD
;
A
#
# COMPACT_ATOMS: atom_id res chain seq x y z
N HIS A 1 -20.24 -13.77 27.52
CA HIS A 1 -21.35 -13.14 26.77
C HIS A 1 -20.88 -12.32 25.56
N LEU A 2 -19.87 -11.45 25.67
CA LEU A 2 -19.40 -10.59 24.57
C LEU A 2 -18.86 -11.36 23.36
N ARG A 3 -18.11 -12.46 23.59
CA ARG A 3 -17.55 -13.33 22.54
C ARG A 3 -18.63 -13.91 21.60
N HIS A 4 -19.79 -14.27 22.16
CA HIS A 4 -20.88 -14.85 21.38
C HIS A 4 -21.60 -13.79 20.54
N LEU A 5 -21.72 -12.56 21.06
CA LEU A 5 -22.29 -11.42 20.35
C LEU A 5 -21.43 -11.02 19.15
N PHE A 6 -20.10 -10.96 19.34
CA PHE A 6 -19.15 -10.63 18.28
C PHE A 6 -19.13 -11.66 17.14
N ARG A 7 -19.23 -12.95 17.49
CA ARG A 7 -19.34 -14.04 16.51
C ARG A 7 -20.62 -13.95 15.67
N LEU A 8 -21.72 -13.47 16.26
CA LEU A 8 -22.98 -13.28 15.54
C LEU A 8 -22.96 -12.04 14.65
N LEU A 9 -22.31 -10.95 15.09
CA LEU A 9 -22.25 -9.68 14.37
C LEU A 9 -21.45 -9.78 13.07
N PHE A 10 -20.29 -10.44 13.10
CA PHE A 10 -19.40 -10.57 11.94
C PHE A 10 -19.67 -11.81 11.09
N ARG A 11 -20.76 -12.54 11.37
CA ARG A 11 -21.17 -13.71 10.59
C ARG A 11 -21.50 -13.39 9.13
N TRP A 12 -21.99 -12.18 8.86
CA TRP A 12 -22.39 -11.75 7.51
C TRP A 12 -21.52 -10.64 6.92
N ALA A 13 -20.69 -9.98 7.74
CA ALA A 13 -19.76 -8.93 7.32
C ALA A 13 -18.32 -9.46 7.39
N THR A 14 -17.95 -10.26 6.40
CA THR A 14 -16.69 -11.01 6.43
C THR A 14 -15.45 -10.15 6.19
N ARG A 15 -15.48 -9.19 5.26
CA ARG A 15 -14.33 -8.32 4.94
C ARG A 15 -14.72 -6.84 4.90
N LEU A 16 -13.92 -6.02 5.55
CA LEU A 16 -13.96 -4.56 5.42
C LEU A 16 -13.12 -4.15 4.20
N LEU A 17 -13.67 -3.30 3.33
CA LEU A 17 -12.94 -2.66 2.24
C LEU A 17 -12.85 -1.15 2.54
N PRO A 18 -11.73 -0.67 3.11
CA PRO A 18 -11.54 0.77 3.26
C PRO A 18 -11.43 1.41 1.88
N VAL A 19 -12.09 2.56 1.72
CA VAL A 19 -12.11 3.33 0.47
C VAL A 19 -11.71 4.75 0.81
N GLU A 20 -10.77 5.29 0.05
CA GLU A 20 -10.33 6.67 0.17
C GLU A 20 -10.80 7.51 -1.01
N THR A 21 -10.69 6.96 -2.23
CA THR A 21 -11.14 7.61 -3.46
C THR A 21 -11.82 6.62 -4.39
N SER A 22 -12.62 7.14 -5.31
CA SER A 22 -13.26 6.33 -6.35
C SER A 22 -13.24 7.04 -7.71
N SER A 23 -13.23 6.26 -8.78
CA SER A 23 -13.36 6.76 -10.15
C SER A 23 -14.27 5.86 -10.98
N TYR A 24 -14.58 6.28 -12.21
CA TYR A 24 -15.12 5.37 -13.20
C TYR A 24 -14.11 4.25 -13.52
N ALA A 25 -14.59 3.05 -13.83
CA ALA A 25 -13.77 1.89 -14.17
C ALA A 25 -13.29 1.94 -15.64
N SER A 26 -12.49 2.96 -15.96
CA SER A 26 -11.71 3.04 -17.21
C SER A 26 -10.23 3.21 -16.87
N LEU A 27 -9.34 2.72 -17.73
CA LEU A 27 -7.89 2.82 -17.49
C LEU A 27 -7.41 4.27 -17.39
N GLU A 28 -8.00 5.16 -18.20
CA GLU A 28 -7.69 6.59 -18.15
C GLU A 28 -8.06 7.21 -16.80
N ALA A 29 -9.31 7.01 -16.33
CA ALA A 29 -9.78 7.56 -15.07
C ALA A 29 -9.06 6.95 -13.86
N ILE A 30 -8.76 5.64 -13.90
CA ILE A 30 -7.94 4.97 -12.89
C ILE A 30 -6.53 5.55 -12.90
N GLY A 31 -5.99 5.86 -14.08
CA GLY A 31 -4.67 6.44 -14.27
C GLY A 31 -4.54 7.81 -13.59
N GLU A 32 -5.45 8.73 -13.85
CA GLU A 32 -5.47 10.06 -13.24
C GLU A 32 -5.66 10.02 -11.72
N MET A 33 -6.51 9.11 -11.25
CA MET A 33 -6.74 8.89 -9.82
C MET A 33 -5.48 8.33 -9.15
N ALA A 34 -4.80 7.38 -9.81
CA ALA A 34 -3.56 6.79 -9.30
C ALA A 34 -2.46 7.84 -9.10
N GLU A 35 -2.33 8.83 -9.98
CA GLU A 35 -1.34 9.92 -9.82
C GLU A 35 -1.57 10.71 -8.54
N LYS A 36 -2.82 11.12 -8.29
CA LYS A 36 -3.21 11.87 -7.09
C LYS A 36 -2.97 11.05 -5.82
N LEU A 37 -3.32 9.77 -5.87
CA LEU A 37 -3.17 8.87 -4.73
C LEU A 37 -1.69 8.58 -4.43
N VAL A 38 -0.89 8.34 -5.46
CA VAL A 38 0.55 8.05 -5.32
C VAL A 38 1.28 9.27 -4.76
N ALA A 39 1.01 10.48 -5.27
CA ALA A 39 1.59 11.71 -4.76
C ALA A 39 1.32 11.93 -3.26
N LYS A 40 0.15 11.49 -2.77
CA LYS A 40 -0.26 11.62 -1.37
C LYS A 40 0.41 10.58 -0.46
N HIS A 41 0.49 9.33 -0.90
CA HIS A 41 0.85 8.19 -0.02
C HIS A 41 2.26 7.64 -0.22
N PHE A 42 2.90 8.00 -1.32
CA PHE A 42 4.26 7.60 -1.67
C PHE A 42 5.10 8.86 -1.88
N PRO A 43 5.38 9.65 -0.82
CA PRO A 43 6.24 10.81 -0.95
C PRO A 43 7.63 10.38 -1.44
N ALA A 44 8.27 11.28 -2.19
CA ALA A 44 9.66 11.10 -2.56
C ALA A 44 10.51 10.97 -1.28
N PRO A 45 11.51 10.08 -1.25
CA PRO A 45 12.40 9.97 -0.10
C PRO A 45 13.05 11.34 0.12
N GLU A 46 12.77 11.95 1.27
CA GLU A 46 13.47 13.15 1.71
C GLU A 46 14.95 12.78 1.89
N GLU A 47 15.86 13.58 1.32
CA GLU A 47 17.28 13.46 1.62
C GLU A 47 17.48 13.85 3.09
N GLU A 48 17.56 12.89 4.00
CA GLU A 48 18.06 13.17 5.34
C GLU A 48 19.55 13.57 5.22
N GLU A 49 19.81 14.89 5.23
CA GLU A 49 21.14 15.45 5.45
C GLU A 49 21.60 15.05 6.86
N LYS A 50 22.34 13.94 6.99
CA LYS A 50 23.23 13.79 8.14
C LYS A 50 24.32 14.84 8.01
N LYS A 51 24.15 15.95 8.74
CA LYS A 51 25.21 16.94 8.99
C LYS A 51 26.34 16.24 9.75
N GLU A 52 27.31 15.70 9.02
CA GLU A 52 28.66 15.55 9.57
C GLU A 52 29.29 16.94 9.59
N GLU A 53 29.41 17.54 10.78
CA GLU A 53 30.43 18.55 11.01
C GLU A 53 31.79 17.85 10.84
N LYS A 54 32.48 18.17 9.74
CA LYS A 54 33.93 18.00 9.64
C LYS A 54 34.55 19.35 9.38
N GLU A 55 35.17 19.89 10.43
CA GLU A 55 36.22 20.88 10.31
C GLU A 55 37.36 20.32 9.44
N GLY A 56 38.04 21.22 8.73
CA GLY A 56 38.92 20.96 7.57
C GLY A 56 40.16 20.08 7.82
N ALA A 57 41.07 19.88 6.86
CA ALA A 57 41.36 20.59 5.62
C ALA A 57 42.22 19.69 4.68
N GLY A 58 42.27 19.99 3.38
CA GLY A 58 43.43 19.67 2.53
C GLY A 58 43.23 18.86 1.24
N ALA A 59 43.24 19.58 0.12
CA ALA A 59 43.86 19.33 -1.20
C ALA A 59 43.56 18.08 -2.07
N GLU A 60 43.05 18.39 -3.28
CA GLU A 60 43.18 17.76 -4.62
C GLU A 60 43.26 16.22 -4.81
N ALA A 61 42.26 15.66 -5.51
CA ALA A 61 42.39 14.90 -6.76
C ALA A 61 41.05 14.20 -7.07
N GLY A 62 40.59 14.31 -8.31
CA GLY A 62 39.26 13.85 -8.74
C GLY A 62 38.94 12.39 -8.36
N LYS A 63 37.84 12.22 -7.63
CA LYS A 63 36.99 11.03 -7.64
C LYS A 63 35.55 11.51 -7.70
N THR A 64 34.88 11.26 -8.82
CA THR A 64 33.43 11.40 -8.95
C THR A 64 32.79 10.44 -7.95
N ALA A 65 32.54 10.94 -6.74
CA ALA A 65 31.88 10.22 -5.68
C ALA A 65 30.43 10.01 -6.11
N THR A 66 30.13 8.80 -6.59
CA THR A 66 28.76 8.33 -6.74
C THR A 66 28.18 8.27 -5.32
N LYS A 67 27.42 9.32 -4.95
CA LYS A 67 26.72 9.48 -3.67
C LYS A 67 25.80 8.26 -3.49
N LYS A 68 26.25 7.27 -2.73
CA LYS A 68 25.44 6.08 -2.39
C LYS A 68 24.42 6.51 -1.33
N VAL A 69 23.30 7.05 -1.78
CA VAL A 69 22.15 7.33 -0.92
C VAL A 69 21.68 5.98 -0.36
N ILE A 70 21.73 5.81 0.95
CA ILE A 70 21.11 4.67 1.63
C ILE A 70 19.61 4.98 1.68
N ILE A 71 18.91 4.71 0.57
CA ILE A 71 17.45 4.85 0.53
C ILE A 71 16.90 3.64 1.30
N GLU A 72 16.25 3.88 2.44
CA GLU A 72 15.45 2.83 3.08
C GLU A 72 14.39 2.36 2.09
N LYS A 73 14.47 1.09 1.69
CA LYS A 73 13.60 0.51 0.66
C LYS A 73 12.26 0.18 1.29
N ASN A 74 11.30 1.08 1.12
CA ASN A 74 9.92 0.85 1.53
C ASN A 74 9.27 -0.22 0.66
N LYS A 75 8.56 -1.16 1.27
CA LYS A 75 7.91 -2.27 0.56
C LYS A 75 6.46 -1.93 0.28
N PHE A 76 5.98 -2.25 -0.92
CA PHE A 76 4.57 -2.06 -1.26
C PHE A 76 3.97 -3.21 -2.05
N ALA A 77 2.65 -3.30 -2.04
CA ALA A 77 1.89 -4.21 -2.90
C ALA A 77 0.67 -3.50 -3.49
N VAL A 78 0.15 -4.06 -4.58
CA VAL A 78 -1.15 -3.69 -5.14
C VAL A 78 -2.03 -4.94 -5.09
N ASP A 79 -3.10 -4.91 -4.30
CA ASP A 79 -4.08 -5.99 -4.20
C ASP A 79 -5.31 -5.60 -5.03
N TYR A 80 -5.53 -6.34 -6.11
CA TYR A 80 -6.64 -6.12 -7.03
C TYR A 80 -7.75 -7.13 -6.78
N GLY A 81 -8.97 -6.63 -6.58
CA GLY A 81 -10.20 -7.40 -6.53
C GLY A 81 -11.25 -6.83 -7.48
N HIS A 82 -12.19 -7.68 -7.87
CA HIS A 82 -13.32 -7.27 -8.69
C HIS A 82 -14.57 -8.04 -8.29
N ARG A 83 -15.73 -7.39 -8.36
CA ARG A 83 -17.05 -7.97 -8.06
C ARG A 83 -18.08 -7.41 -9.00
N ASN A 84 -18.85 -8.29 -9.63
CA ASN A 84 -20.00 -7.88 -10.43
C ASN A 84 -19.65 -6.71 -11.38
N SER A 85 -18.55 -6.84 -12.12
CA SER A 85 -17.98 -5.83 -13.02
C SER A 85 -17.67 -6.46 -14.37
N ALA A 86 -17.53 -5.64 -15.40
CA ALA A 86 -16.94 -6.10 -16.66
C ALA A 86 -15.49 -6.56 -16.42
N LYS A 87 -15.00 -7.50 -17.24
CA LYS A 87 -13.61 -7.93 -17.16
C LYS A 87 -12.70 -6.79 -17.65
N MET A 88 -11.87 -6.27 -16.76
CA MET A 88 -10.68 -5.49 -17.09
C MET A 88 -9.45 -6.37 -16.95
N ASP A 89 -8.39 -6.08 -17.70
CA ASP A 89 -7.14 -6.77 -17.50
C ASP A 89 -6.55 -6.41 -16.14
N ARG A 90 -6.30 -7.46 -15.34
CA ARG A 90 -5.78 -7.30 -13.97
C ARG A 90 -4.42 -6.63 -13.96
N MET A 91 -3.54 -6.96 -14.90
CA MET A 91 -2.19 -6.40 -14.94
C MET A 91 -2.21 -4.94 -15.38
N GLU A 92 -3.05 -4.56 -16.35
CA GLU A 92 -3.20 -3.16 -16.76
C GLU A 92 -3.63 -2.26 -15.58
N VAL A 93 -4.58 -2.74 -14.77
CA VAL A 93 -5.02 -2.00 -13.57
C VAL A 93 -3.89 -1.93 -12.54
N ILE A 94 -3.21 -3.04 -12.24
CA ILE A 94 -2.09 -3.06 -11.28
C ILE A 94 -0.96 -2.12 -11.72
N ASP A 95 -0.59 -2.18 -13.01
CA ASP A 95 0.46 -1.37 -13.61
C ASP A 95 0.13 0.13 -13.58
N SER A 96 -1.15 0.49 -13.66
CA SER A 96 -1.62 1.88 -13.57
C SER A 96 -1.22 2.56 -12.26
N PHE A 97 -0.99 1.77 -11.19
CA PHE A 97 -0.46 2.22 -9.90
C PHE A 97 1.04 1.94 -9.78
N ALA A 98 1.47 0.70 -10.03
CA ALA A 98 2.83 0.26 -9.76
C ALA A 98 3.90 1.03 -10.55
N LYS A 99 3.60 1.41 -11.80
CA LYS A 99 4.53 2.18 -12.65
C LYS A 99 4.70 3.63 -12.22
N LYS A 100 3.77 4.18 -11.42
CA LYS A 100 3.81 5.56 -10.94
C LYS A 100 4.52 5.72 -9.60
N ILE A 101 4.68 4.63 -8.86
CA ILE A 101 5.37 4.62 -7.58
C ILE A 101 6.89 4.65 -7.82
N ALA A 102 7.58 5.59 -7.16
CA ALA A 102 9.00 5.87 -7.42
C ALA A 102 9.92 4.69 -7.04
N GLN A 103 10.74 4.24 -8.00
CA GLN A 103 11.79 3.23 -7.80
C GLN A 103 13.17 3.90 -7.90
N PRO A 104 14.18 3.49 -7.11
CA PRO A 104 14.24 2.29 -6.25
C PRO A 104 13.74 2.50 -4.82
N ALA A 105 13.16 3.67 -4.50
CA ALA A 105 12.72 4.02 -3.15
C ALA A 105 11.64 3.07 -2.60
N TYR A 106 10.72 2.65 -3.47
CA TYR A 106 9.69 1.68 -3.15
C TYR A 106 9.89 0.39 -3.96
N VAL A 107 9.83 -0.76 -3.30
CA VAL A 107 10.03 -2.08 -3.92
C VAL A 107 8.79 -2.93 -3.73
N VAL A 108 8.37 -3.62 -4.80
CA VAL A 108 7.23 -4.53 -4.74
C VAL A 108 7.54 -5.71 -3.82
N ASN A 109 6.68 -5.95 -2.83
CA ASN A 109 6.72 -7.11 -1.96
C ASN A 109 5.29 -7.58 -1.62
N LEU A 110 4.90 -8.75 -2.13
CA LEU A 110 3.54 -9.27 -1.96
C LEU A 110 3.32 -10.00 -0.61
N GLY A 111 4.40 -10.39 0.07
CA GLY A 111 4.34 -11.14 1.33
C GLY A 111 4.28 -10.25 2.57
N SER A 112 5.15 -9.25 2.63
CA SER A 112 5.27 -8.31 3.75
C SER A 112 5.39 -6.87 3.23
N PRO A 113 4.34 -6.30 2.61
CA PRO A 113 4.33 -4.89 2.24
C PRO A 113 4.14 -3.99 3.47
N ASP A 114 4.83 -2.86 3.49
CA ASP A 114 4.59 -1.80 4.49
C ASP A 114 3.29 -1.05 4.16
N ARG A 115 3.01 -0.89 2.85
CA ARG A 115 1.80 -0.27 2.32
C ARG A 115 1.17 -1.12 1.22
N THR A 116 -0.14 -1.27 1.24
CA THR A 116 -0.89 -1.96 0.17
C THR A 116 -1.86 -1.00 -0.47
N VAL A 117 -1.80 -0.85 -1.78
CA VAL A 117 -2.84 -0.19 -2.58
C VAL A 117 -3.94 -1.23 -2.81
N LEU A 118 -5.12 -1.01 -2.25
CA LEU A 118 -6.29 -1.84 -2.49
C LEU A 118 -7.06 -1.25 -3.67
N VAL A 119 -7.32 -2.06 -4.69
CA VAL A 119 -8.08 -1.66 -5.87
C VAL A 119 -9.24 -2.64 -6.04
N GLU A 120 -10.46 -2.17 -5.81
CA GLU A 120 -11.67 -2.99 -5.95
C GLU A 120 -12.56 -2.40 -7.05
N ILE A 121 -12.84 -3.18 -8.10
CA ILE A 121 -13.80 -2.78 -9.13
C ILE A 121 -15.16 -3.39 -8.80
N ILE A 122 -16.18 -2.55 -8.63
CA ILE A 122 -17.56 -2.99 -8.44
C ILE A 122 -18.44 -2.30 -9.48
N ARG A 123 -19.11 -3.10 -10.33
CA ARG A 123 -19.83 -2.60 -11.51
C ARG A 123 -18.92 -1.74 -12.41
N ASN A 124 -19.21 -0.45 -12.52
CA ASN A 124 -18.49 0.51 -13.35
C ASN A 124 -17.68 1.51 -12.51
N THR A 125 -17.42 1.20 -11.24
CA THR A 125 -16.70 2.07 -10.32
C THR A 125 -15.46 1.35 -9.80
N CYS A 126 -14.33 2.04 -9.83
CA CYS A 126 -13.08 1.63 -9.21
C CYS A 126 -12.96 2.31 -7.85
N PHE A 127 -12.79 1.53 -6.79
CA PHE A 127 -12.59 2.00 -5.42
C PHE A 127 -11.16 1.73 -5.00
N VAL A 128 -10.51 2.74 -4.42
CA VAL A 128 -9.09 2.65 -4.09
C VAL A 128 -8.81 3.22 -2.71
N SER A 129 -7.89 2.58 -2.00
CA SER A 129 -7.28 3.09 -0.77
C SER A 129 -5.83 2.63 -0.65
N VAL A 130 -5.03 3.38 0.09
CA VAL A 130 -3.71 2.93 0.54
C VAL A 130 -3.76 2.63 2.02
N VAL A 131 -3.39 1.41 2.41
CA VAL A 131 -3.48 0.95 3.79
C VAL A 131 -2.16 0.39 4.28
N THR A 132 -1.93 0.50 5.58
CA THR A 132 -0.86 -0.20 6.29
C THR A 132 -1.43 -1.44 6.98
N ASP A 133 -0.56 -2.34 7.46
CA ASP A 133 -0.95 -3.50 8.27
C ASP A 133 -1.96 -4.45 7.60
N TYR A 134 -2.10 -4.43 6.27
CA TYR A 134 -3.11 -5.21 5.55
C TYR A 134 -3.00 -6.72 5.82
N GLN A 135 -1.78 -7.26 5.81
CA GLN A 135 -1.54 -8.67 6.13
C GLN A 135 -1.68 -8.94 7.64
N LYS A 136 -1.21 -8.02 8.49
CA LYS A 136 -1.32 -8.11 9.95
C LYS A 136 -2.77 -8.24 10.40
N TYR A 137 -3.69 -7.51 9.76
CA TYR A 137 -5.13 -7.59 9.99
C TYR A 137 -5.84 -8.57 9.03
N LEU A 138 -5.14 -9.59 8.55
CA LEU A 138 -5.72 -10.71 7.79
C LEU A 138 -6.57 -10.27 6.59
N LYS A 139 -6.04 -9.28 5.84
CA LYS A 139 -6.72 -8.64 4.71
C LYS A 139 -8.07 -8.04 5.08
N PHE A 140 -8.15 -7.49 6.28
CA PHE A 140 -9.35 -6.97 6.95
C PHE A 140 -10.54 -7.93 6.93
N ASN A 141 -10.27 -9.24 7.04
CA ASN A 141 -11.31 -10.21 7.32
C ASN A 141 -11.70 -10.09 8.80
N LEU A 142 -12.79 -9.38 9.08
CA LEU A 142 -13.21 -9.01 10.44
C LEU A 142 -13.46 -10.23 11.32
N GLN A 143 -14.07 -11.28 10.75
CA GLN A 143 -14.28 -12.52 11.46
C GLN A 143 -12.95 -13.11 11.93
N ARG A 144 -11.97 -13.23 11.03
CA ARG A 144 -10.65 -13.79 11.37
C ARG A 144 -9.86 -12.90 12.33
N VAL A 145 -9.97 -11.58 12.20
CA VAL A 145 -9.32 -10.63 13.11
C VAL A 145 -9.86 -10.80 14.53
N VAL A 146 -11.18 -10.91 14.67
CA VAL A 146 -11.84 -11.13 15.97
C VAL A 146 -11.51 -12.50 16.54
N GLU A 147 -11.52 -13.55 15.71
CA GLU A 147 -11.11 -14.89 16.14
C GLU A 147 -9.68 -14.88 16.70
N ARG A 148 -8.73 -14.25 15.99
CA ARG A 148 -7.33 -14.15 16.46
C ARG A 148 -7.20 -13.38 17.78
N ALA A 149 -7.89 -12.25 17.91
CA ALA A 149 -7.85 -11.46 19.14
C ALA A 149 -8.40 -12.23 20.36
N LEU A 150 -9.43 -13.06 20.16
CA LEU A 150 -10.01 -13.88 21.22
C LEU A 150 -9.14 -15.07 21.62
N GLU A 151 -8.33 -15.60 20.69
CA GLU A 151 -7.33 -16.64 20.95
C GLU A 151 -6.17 -16.06 21.78
N GLU A 152 -5.65 -14.89 21.39
CA GLU A 152 -4.58 -14.17 22.11
C GLU A 152 -4.96 -13.78 23.55
N ASP A 153 -6.24 -13.47 23.82
CA ASP A 153 -6.75 -13.15 25.18
C ASP A 153 -6.95 -14.39 26.08
N SER A 154 -6.88 -15.60 25.53
CA SER A 154 -7.09 -16.85 26.27
C SER A 154 -5.82 -17.58 26.71
N ASP A 155 -4.67 -17.12 26.23
CA ASP A 155 -3.33 -17.58 26.60
C ASP A 155 -2.69 -16.67 27.67
#